data_AF-A0A944RWP3-F1
#
_entry.id   AF-A0A944RWP3-F1
#
_cell.length_a   1.000
_cell.length_b   1.000
_cell.length_c   1.000
_cell.angle_alpha   90.00
_cell.angle_beta   90.00
_cell.angle_gamma   90.00
#
_symmetry.space_group_name_H-M   'P 1'
#
loop_
_entity.id
_entity.type
_entity.pdbx_description
1 polymer ?
#
loop_
_entity_poly.entity_id
_entity_poly.type
_entity_poly.pdbx_seq_one_letter_code
_entity_poly.pdbx_strand_id
1 'polypeptide(L)'
;MNRPFMKTRYGSARPWYSGRTFPADDVIAVFDQDPESKVLYDQRDAASIEGPYADIMRSLYGKMDTLKRAPDEFRTWTDEDGYLTFWTVLVDFAGTETRDRVQILQRLGTFKFRTGAGPDEKKSLIQDCFAEANDKEDPRIVPTSRSRRLSQIWSPTKDSILDFIVSRPAQAGRVLADRLNPTNTEPLTLVGHPFKSARSTDLQPVADARVIAFERDHEIHIIPGISKTLTNWDADAEAAGGVEQVSLFDTLLLHELVELVSREENPELPPLHTHLIATSFERYLKADLLSVAVEDFFLDWPVLSEAEEAERYEEQLKVEMVEAQAMFAEEDIPDSFDDEDEDNLPMDADGKAPVKKKVKKVVKKKIVKKKVVVKKKVVKKKKE
;
A
#
# COMPACT_ATOMS: atom_id res chain seq x y z
N MET A 1 -33.45 -1.97 26.17
CA MET A 1 -33.18 -1.80 24.72
C MET A 1 -31.77 -2.27 24.46
N ASN A 2 -31.65 -3.44 23.81
CA ASN A 2 -30.40 -4.09 23.46
C ASN A 2 -29.65 -3.28 22.39
N ARG A 3 -28.41 -2.90 22.67
CA ARG A 3 -27.41 -2.61 21.64
C ARG A 3 -26.68 -3.92 21.34
N PRO A 4 -26.56 -4.36 20.08
CA PRO A 4 -25.80 -5.56 19.79
C PRO A 4 -24.31 -5.25 20.02
N PHE A 5 -23.68 -6.10 20.83
CA PHE A 5 -22.24 -6.22 20.95
C PHE A 5 -21.65 -6.41 19.54
N MET A 6 -20.85 -5.44 19.08
CA MET A 6 -19.91 -5.65 17.98
C MET A 6 -18.91 -6.71 18.45
N LYS A 7 -19.06 -7.93 17.92
CA LYS A 7 -17.98 -8.92 17.91
C LYS A 7 -16.81 -8.34 17.12
N THR A 8 -15.71 -8.09 17.80
CA THR A 8 -14.39 -7.83 17.23
C THR A 8 -14.05 -8.96 16.27
N ARG A 9 -14.12 -8.70 14.95
CA ARG A 9 -13.46 -9.55 13.95
C ARG A 9 -11.99 -9.17 13.95
N TYR A 10 -11.14 -10.10 14.34
CA TYR A 10 -9.69 -9.98 14.15
C TYR A 10 -9.42 -9.73 12.65
N GLY A 11 -8.70 -8.65 12.36
CA GLY A 11 -8.42 -8.18 11.01
C GLY A 11 -7.47 -9.12 10.28
N SER A 12 -7.81 -9.47 9.04
CA SER A 12 -6.91 -10.10 8.09
C SER A 12 -5.91 -9.05 7.60
N ALA A 13 -4.61 -9.19 7.91
CA ALA A 13 -3.57 -8.45 7.21
C ALA A 13 -3.64 -8.79 5.70
N ARG A 14 -3.58 -7.77 4.83
CA ARG A 14 -3.72 -7.91 3.37
C ARG A 14 -2.40 -7.47 2.70
N PRO A 15 -1.86 -8.23 1.73
CA PRO A 15 -0.60 -7.90 1.08
C PRO A 15 -0.80 -6.94 -0.12
N TRP A 16 0.31 -6.41 -0.66
CA TRP A 16 0.38 -5.44 -1.78
C TRP A 16 0.44 -6.05 -3.18
N TYR A 17 -0.26 -7.16 -3.28
CA TYR A 17 -1.31 -7.41 -4.24
C TYR A 17 -2.42 -8.02 -3.37
N SER A 18 -3.65 -7.52 -3.37
CA SER A 18 -4.73 -7.92 -2.46
C SER A 18 -5.13 -9.41 -2.54
N GLY A 19 -4.50 -10.17 -3.44
CA GLY A 19 -4.55 -11.62 -3.53
C GLY A 19 -3.51 -12.31 -2.62
N ARG A 20 -3.85 -13.50 -2.14
CA ARG A 20 -2.90 -14.43 -1.52
C ARG A 20 -1.96 -15.07 -2.57
N THR A 21 -1.84 -14.47 -3.75
CA THR A 21 -1.32 -15.04 -4.99
C THR A 21 -0.91 -13.91 -5.92
N PHE A 22 0.00 -14.22 -6.85
CA PHE A 22 0.41 -13.36 -7.96
C PHE A 22 -0.78 -12.59 -8.58
N PRO A 23 -0.59 -11.33 -9.03
CA PRO A 23 -1.65 -10.58 -9.69
C PRO A 23 -2.24 -11.38 -10.85
N ALA A 24 -3.56 -11.31 -11.01
CA ALA A 24 -4.24 -11.99 -12.10
C ALA A 24 -3.80 -11.40 -13.45
N ASP A 25 -3.85 -12.21 -14.51
CA ASP A 25 -3.35 -11.84 -15.84
C ASP A 25 -4.03 -10.57 -16.39
N ASP A 26 -5.29 -10.33 -16.04
CA ASP A 26 -6.03 -9.12 -16.39
C ASP A 26 -5.50 -7.87 -15.71
N VAL A 27 -5.01 -7.98 -14.46
CA VAL A 27 -4.32 -6.89 -13.75
C VAL A 27 -2.95 -6.64 -14.36
N ILE A 28 -2.19 -7.69 -14.66
CA ILE A 28 -0.88 -7.58 -15.33
C ILE A 28 -1.01 -6.93 -16.71
N ALA A 29 -2.06 -7.27 -17.46
CA ALA A 29 -2.32 -6.69 -18.76
C ALA A 29 -2.49 -5.16 -18.73
N VAL A 30 -2.90 -4.57 -17.60
CA VAL A 30 -2.95 -3.10 -17.43
C VAL A 30 -1.54 -2.50 -17.45
N PHE A 31 -0.57 -3.15 -16.80
CA PHE A 31 0.83 -2.72 -16.81
C PHE A 31 1.47 -2.87 -18.20
N ASP A 32 1.13 -3.94 -18.94
CA ASP A 32 1.61 -4.14 -20.31
C ASP A 32 1.08 -3.09 -21.30
N GLN A 33 0.00 -2.41 -20.93
CA GLN A 33 -0.62 -1.35 -21.72
C GLN A 33 -0.15 0.06 -21.32
N ASP A 34 0.72 0.23 -20.31
CA ASP A 34 1.26 1.54 -19.94
C ASP A 34 2.24 2.05 -21.01
N PRO A 35 1.84 3.05 -21.84
CA PRO A 35 2.73 3.58 -22.87
C PRO A 35 3.87 4.42 -22.29
N GLU A 36 3.80 4.76 -20.99
CA GLU A 36 4.80 5.55 -20.27
C GLU A 36 5.72 4.69 -19.39
N SER A 37 5.60 3.36 -19.50
CA SER A 37 6.50 2.42 -18.84
C SER A 37 7.96 2.70 -19.22
N LYS A 38 8.86 2.64 -18.24
CA LYS A 38 10.28 2.93 -18.45
C LYS A 38 11.17 2.08 -17.56
N VAL A 39 12.33 1.70 -18.09
CA VAL A 39 13.40 1.11 -17.30
C VAL A 39 13.97 2.19 -16.37
N LEU A 40 13.81 1.96 -15.07
CA LEU A 40 14.31 2.84 -14.00
C LEU A 40 15.75 2.50 -13.62
N TYR A 41 16.11 1.23 -13.75
CA TYR A 41 17.43 0.70 -13.48
C TYR A 41 17.60 -0.62 -14.25
N ASP A 42 18.73 -0.79 -14.94
CA ASP A 42 19.15 -2.06 -15.53
C ASP A 42 20.57 -2.40 -15.05
N GLN A 43 20.72 -3.55 -14.41
CA GLN A 43 21.99 -3.99 -13.85
C GLN A 43 23.09 -4.21 -14.93
N ARG A 44 22.72 -4.46 -16.18
CA ARG A 44 23.64 -4.67 -17.31
C ARG A 44 24.18 -3.37 -17.87
N ASP A 45 23.43 -2.29 -17.70
CA ASP A 45 23.68 -1.06 -18.40
C ASP A 45 24.60 -0.14 -17.59
N ALA A 46 25.78 0.14 -18.14
CA ALA A 46 26.73 1.05 -17.54
C ALA A 46 26.18 2.49 -17.44
N ALA A 47 25.19 2.88 -18.26
CA ALA A 47 24.52 4.17 -18.12
C ALA A 47 23.50 4.18 -16.96
N SER A 48 23.06 3.02 -16.49
CA SER A 48 22.14 2.86 -15.35
C SER A 48 22.84 2.89 -13.98
N ILE A 49 24.12 3.28 -13.92
CA ILE A 49 24.88 3.44 -12.67
C ILE A 49 24.69 4.82 -12.00
N GLU A 50 24.06 5.76 -12.71
CA GLU A 50 23.77 7.12 -12.23
C GLU A 50 22.27 7.36 -12.12
N GLY A 51 21.86 8.16 -11.13
CA GLY A 51 20.47 8.55 -10.92
C GLY A 51 19.84 7.96 -9.67
N PRO A 52 18.61 8.40 -9.32
CA PRO A 52 17.99 8.12 -8.04
C PRO A 52 17.76 6.63 -7.80
N TYR A 53 17.36 5.88 -8.82
CA TYR A 53 17.15 4.43 -8.70
C TYR A 53 18.47 3.66 -8.62
N ALA A 54 19.51 4.09 -9.33
CA ALA A 54 20.84 3.51 -9.18
C ALA A 54 21.38 3.69 -7.74
N ASP A 55 21.14 4.86 -7.14
CA ASP A 55 21.51 5.12 -5.75
C ASP A 55 20.71 4.24 -4.77
N ILE A 56 19.41 4.03 -5.02
CA ILE A 56 18.57 3.10 -4.24
C ILE A 56 19.12 1.67 -4.34
N MET A 57 19.37 1.16 -5.56
CA MET A 57 19.87 -0.21 -5.75
C MET A 57 21.25 -0.42 -5.14
N ARG A 58 22.14 0.57 -5.24
CA ARG A 58 23.46 0.53 -4.58
C ARG A 58 23.33 0.55 -3.06
N SER A 59 22.39 1.35 -2.54
CA SER A 59 22.07 1.40 -1.12
C SER A 59 21.54 0.05 -0.63
N LEU A 60 20.61 -0.57 -1.37
CA LEU A 60 20.10 -1.91 -1.10
C LEU A 60 21.20 -2.97 -1.06
N TYR A 61 22.08 -2.97 -2.07
CA TYR A 61 23.25 -3.86 -2.09
C TYR A 61 24.11 -3.65 -0.83
N GLY A 62 24.42 -2.40 -0.48
CA GLY A 62 25.19 -2.07 0.71
C GLY A 62 24.53 -2.56 2.00
N LYS A 63 23.20 -2.42 2.13
CA LYS A 63 22.43 -2.93 3.27
C LYS A 63 22.51 -4.46 3.34
N MET A 64 22.33 -5.18 2.24
CA MET A 64 22.42 -6.65 2.23
C MET A 64 23.83 -7.16 2.51
N ASP A 65 24.85 -6.44 2.04
CA ASP A 65 26.25 -6.72 2.35
C ASP A 65 26.59 -6.42 3.83
N THR A 66 25.96 -5.42 4.45
CA THR A 66 26.03 -5.23 5.92
C THR A 66 25.31 -6.36 6.64
N LEU A 67 24.09 -6.74 6.25
CA LEU A 67 23.35 -7.87 6.84
C LEU A 67 24.17 -9.16 6.77
N LYS A 68 24.90 -9.37 5.67
CA LYS A 68 25.84 -10.49 5.49
C LYS A 68 26.99 -10.51 6.51
N ARG A 69 27.51 -9.34 6.89
CA ARG A 69 28.72 -9.21 7.73
C ARG A 69 28.40 -9.04 9.21
N ALA A 70 27.34 -8.30 9.51
CA ALA A 70 26.94 -7.89 10.85
C ALA A 70 25.41 -7.85 11.00
N PRO A 71 24.73 -9.01 11.05
CA PRO A 71 23.27 -9.05 11.22
C PRO A 71 22.76 -8.30 12.45
N ASP A 72 23.52 -8.32 13.54
CA ASP A 72 23.16 -7.68 14.80
C ASP A 72 23.10 -6.14 14.70
N GLU A 73 23.71 -5.54 13.66
CA GLU A 73 23.56 -4.10 13.39
C GLU A 73 22.16 -3.75 12.90
N PHE A 74 21.45 -4.68 12.27
CA PHE A 74 20.06 -4.48 11.84
C PHE A 74 19.13 -4.62 13.04
N ARG A 75 19.27 -5.74 13.76
CA ARG A 75 18.41 -6.15 14.87
C ARG A 75 18.92 -7.47 15.46
N THR A 76 18.62 -7.74 16.72
CA THR A 76 18.75 -9.09 17.31
C THR A 76 17.87 -10.09 16.55
N TRP A 77 18.49 -11.01 15.81
CA TRP A 77 17.81 -11.96 14.93
C TRP A 77 17.93 -13.37 15.52
N THR A 78 16.97 -13.76 16.35
CA THR A 78 16.97 -15.10 16.96
C THR A 78 16.14 -16.09 16.14
N ASP A 79 16.40 -17.39 16.30
CA ASP A 79 15.54 -18.44 15.75
C ASP A 79 14.09 -18.26 16.21
N GLU A 80 13.87 -17.89 17.48
CA GLU A 80 12.53 -17.69 18.02
C GLU A 80 11.79 -16.57 17.29
N ASP A 81 12.45 -15.45 17.03
CA ASP A 81 11.91 -14.35 16.23
C ASP A 81 11.66 -14.78 14.78
N GLY A 82 12.59 -15.57 14.22
CA GLY A 82 12.48 -16.28 12.92
C GLY A 82 11.17 -17.03 12.76
N TYR A 83 10.95 -18.00 13.64
CA TYR A 83 9.78 -18.85 13.64
C TYR A 83 8.51 -18.07 14.00
N LEU A 84 8.58 -17.08 14.88
CA LEU A 84 7.43 -16.25 15.24
C LEU A 84 6.93 -15.45 14.04
N THR A 85 7.84 -14.80 13.31
CA THR A 85 7.50 -14.04 12.10
C THR A 85 6.91 -14.95 11.04
N PHE A 86 7.60 -16.03 10.67
CA PHE A 86 7.09 -16.98 9.67
C PHE A 86 5.75 -17.61 10.07
N TRP A 87 5.57 -17.98 11.34
CA TRP A 87 4.30 -18.55 11.81
C TRP A 87 3.15 -17.55 11.69
N THR A 88 3.39 -16.28 12.02
CA THR A 88 2.37 -15.23 11.92
C THR A 88 1.97 -15.01 10.46
N VAL A 89 2.95 -14.92 9.57
CA VAL A 89 2.74 -14.85 8.12
C VAL A 89 1.96 -16.07 7.61
N LEU A 90 2.36 -17.28 8.00
CA LEU A 90 1.66 -18.51 7.64
C LEU A 90 0.19 -18.48 8.09
N VAL A 91 -0.12 -18.00 9.29
CA VAL A 91 -1.49 -17.95 9.81
C VAL A 91 -2.34 -16.90 9.09
N ASP A 92 -1.75 -15.77 8.70
CA ASP A 92 -2.46 -14.69 8.01
C ASP A 92 -2.84 -15.06 6.57
N PHE A 93 -1.94 -15.75 5.87
CA PHE A 93 -2.10 -16.05 4.45
C PHE A 93 -2.63 -17.45 4.14
N ALA A 94 -2.30 -18.46 4.96
CA ALA A 94 -2.82 -19.79 4.75
C ALA A 94 -4.34 -19.85 4.99
N GLY A 95 -4.97 -20.92 4.50
CA GLY A 95 -6.34 -21.23 4.86
C GLY A 95 -6.52 -21.38 6.39
N THR A 96 -7.77 -21.25 6.83
CA THR A 96 -8.13 -21.43 8.25
C THR A 96 -8.01 -22.89 8.69
N GLU A 97 -8.00 -23.84 7.74
CA GLU A 97 -7.85 -25.25 8.04
C GLU A 97 -6.38 -25.63 8.29
N THR A 98 -6.16 -26.49 9.29
CA THR A 98 -4.84 -27.06 9.56
C THR A 98 -4.27 -27.78 8.34
N ARG A 99 -5.12 -28.38 7.50
CA ARG A 99 -4.70 -29.09 6.30
C ARG A 99 -3.94 -28.18 5.33
N ASP A 100 -4.44 -26.98 5.07
CA ASP A 100 -3.83 -26.03 4.14
C ASP A 100 -2.44 -25.61 4.63
N ARG A 101 -2.34 -25.31 5.94
CA ARG A 101 -1.07 -24.97 6.60
C ARG A 101 -0.06 -26.10 6.54
N VAL A 102 -0.50 -27.34 6.74
CA VAL A 102 0.37 -28.53 6.64
C VAL A 102 0.88 -28.71 5.21
N GLN A 103 0.03 -28.53 4.19
CA GLN A 103 0.47 -28.63 2.80
C GLN A 103 1.56 -27.62 2.48
N ILE A 104 1.41 -26.38 2.94
CA ILE A 104 2.44 -25.33 2.79
C ILE A 104 3.73 -25.72 3.51
N LEU A 105 3.64 -26.14 4.78
CA LEU A 105 4.80 -26.58 5.56
C LEU A 105 5.55 -27.75 4.91
N GLN A 106 4.84 -28.69 4.28
CA GLN A 106 5.45 -29.81 3.56
C GLN A 106 6.18 -29.38 2.27
N ARG A 107 5.78 -28.26 1.67
CA ARG A 107 6.45 -27.69 0.49
C ARG A 107 7.65 -26.83 0.85
N LEU A 108 7.57 -26.13 1.97
CA LEU A 108 8.60 -25.19 2.42
C LEU A 108 9.66 -25.83 3.32
N GLY A 109 9.42 -27.04 3.83
CA GLY A 109 10.35 -27.70 4.74
C GLY A 109 9.93 -29.11 5.15
N THR A 110 10.48 -29.56 6.26
CA THR A 110 10.34 -30.95 6.71
C THR A 110 9.94 -31.04 8.18
N PHE A 111 9.02 -31.95 8.48
CA PHE A 111 8.68 -32.28 9.86
C PHE A 111 9.71 -33.24 10.49
N LYS A 112 10.12 -32.95 11.72
CA LYS A 112 11.16 -33.66 12.50
C LYS A 112 10.57 -34.36 13.73
N PHE A 113 9.75 -35.38 13.51
CA PHE A 113 9.17 -36.18 14.59
C PHE A 113 10.16 -37.20 15.17
N ARG A 114 9.95 -37.60 16.43
CA ARG A 114 10.73 -38.67 17.07
C ARG A 114 10.53 -40.01 16.36
N THR A 115 11.60 -40.80 16.30
CA THR A 115 11.56 -42.18 15.79
C THR A 115 10.62 -43.02 16.66
N GLY A 116 9.50 -43.47 16.09
CA GLY A 116 8.46 -44.22 16.79
C GLY A 116 7.17 -43.44 17.10
N ALA A 117 7.12 -42.13 16.83
CA ALA A 117 5.89 -41.35 16.98
C ALA A 117 4.79 -41.88 16.03
N GLY A 118 3.65 -42.24 16.62
CA GLY A 118 2.50 -42.76 15.89
C GLY A 118 1.79 -41.69 15.05
N PRO A 119 0.93 -42.06 14.08
CA PRO A 119 0.18 -41.10 13.26
C PRO A 119 -0.67 -40.10 14.10
N ASP A 120 -1.32 -40.58 15.16
CA ASP A 120 -2.17 -39.75 16.02
C ASP A 120 -1.35 -38.75 16.86
N GLU A 121 -0.18 -39.17 17.36
CA GLU A 121 0.75 -38.29 18.08
C GLU A 121 1.26 -37.18 17.16
N LYS A 122 1.69 -37.52 15.94
CA LYS A 122 2.13 -36.53 14.94
C LYS A 122 1.03 -35.54 14.61
N LYS A 123 -0.21 -36.01 14.42
CA LYS A 123 -1.37 -35.17 14.16
C LYS A 123 -1.65 -34.22 15.32
N SER A 124 -1.59 -34.71 16.56
CA SER A 124 -1.78 -33.88 17.76
C SER A 124 -0.72 -32.77 17.84
N LEU A 125 0.55 -33.10 17.64
CA LEU A 125 1.65 -32.12 17.68
C LEU A 125 1.47 -31.01 16.63
N ILE A 126 1.03 -31.37 15.43
CA ILE A 126 0.73 -30.39 14.37
C ILE A 126 -0.46 -29.51 14.77
N GLN A 127 -1.54 -30.11 15.28
CA GLN A 127 -2.72 -29.36 15.73
C GLN A 127 -2.37 -28.38 16.85
N ASP A 128 -1.49 -28.77 17.76
CA ASP A 128 -1.02 -27.95 18.87
C ASP A 128 -0.25 -26.69 18.41
N CYS A 129 0.30 -26.68 17.19
CA CYS A 129 0.93 -25.50 16.60
C CYS A 129 -0.08 -24.46 16.09
N PHE A 130 -1.34 -24.84 15.94
CA PHE A 130 -2.40 -23.99 15.36
C PHE A 130 -3.66 -23.93 16.22
N ALA A 131 -3.61 -24.49 17.42
CA ALA A 131 -4.72 -24.49 18.35
C ALA A 131 -5.11 -23.05 18.71
N GLU A 132 -6.41 -22.78 18.69
CA GLU A 132 -6.98 -21.49 19.11
C GLU A 132 -6.55 -21.13 20.54
N ALA A 133 -6.52 -19.84 20.82
CA ALA A 133 -6.30 -19.35 22.18
C ALA A 133 -7.46 -19.81 23.08
N ASN A 134 -7.14 -20.33 24.25
CA ASN A 134 -8.16 -20.58 25.27
C ASN A 134 -8.35 -19.34 26.17
N ASP A 135 -9.48 -19.27 26.88
CA ASP A 135 -9.85 -18.14 27.76
C ASP A 135 -8.85 -17.85 28.90
N LYS A 136 -7.86 -18.72 29.11
CA LYS A 136 -6.84 -18.61 30.17
C LYS A 136 -5.46 -18.20 29.63
N GLU A 137 -5.27 -18.17 28.31
CA GLU A 137 -4.01 -17.77 27.68
C GLU A 137 -3.96 -16.25 27.47
N ASP A 138 -2.82 -15.61 27.74
CA ASP A 138 -2.59 -14.20 27.36
C ASP A 138 -2.48 -14.13 25.82
N PRO A 139 -3.36 -13.39 25.12
CA PRO A 139 -3.33 -13.28 23.66
C PRO A 139 -1.99 -12.83 23.10
N ARG A 140 -1.19 -12.08 23.87
CA ARG A 140 0.13 -11.59 23.46
C ARG A 140 1.20 -12.69 23.42
N ILE A 141 0.98 -13.79 24.15
CA ILE A 141 1.95 -14.88 24.28
C ILE A 141 1.57 -16.06 23.37
N VAL A 142 0.31 -16.15 22.95
CA VAL A 142 -0.19 -17.24 22.09
C VAL A 142 0.67 -17.39 20.81
N PRO A 143 0.97 -16.34 20.03
CA PRO A 143 1.80 -16.48 18.84
C PRO A 143 3.20 -17.06 19.14
N THR A 144 3.87 -16.55 20.17
CA THR A 144 5.19 -17.05 20.61
C THR A 144 5.12 -18.50 21.08
N SER A 145 4.08 -18.88 21.83
CA SER A 145 3.86 -20.25 22.29
C SER A 145 3.66 -21.22 21.13
N ARG A 146 2.84 -20.85 20.15
CA ARG A 146 2.50 -21.69 18.99
C ARG A 146 3.65 -21.80 17.99
N SER A 147 4.36 -20.70 17.71
CA SER A 147 5.58 -20.70 16.89
C SER A 147 6.71 -21.53 17.51
N ARG A 148 6.88 -21.48 18.84
CA ARG A 148 7.85 -22.34 19.54
C ARG A 148 7.51 -23.82 19.44
N ARG A 149 6.23 -24.20 19.39
CA ARG A 149 5.84 -25.59 19.11
C ARG A 149 6.18 -25.98 17.68
N LEU A 150 5.96 -25.08 16.71
CA LEU A 150 6.34 -25.31 15.31
C LEU A 150 7.85 -25.55 15.19
N SER A 151 8.68 -24.73 15.84
CA SER A 151 10.14 -24.86 15.79
C SER A 151 10.67 -26.18 16.36
N GLN A 152 9.90 -26.85 17.22
CA GLN A 152 10.25 -28.17 17.76
C GLN A 152 9.96 -29.31 16.78
N ILE A 153 8.99 -29.16 15.88
CA ILE A 153 8.50 -30.26 15.04
C ILE A 153 8.69 -30.04 13.54
N TRP A 154 9.08 -28.85 13.11
CA TRP A 154 9.28 -28.50 11.71
C TRP A 154 10.55 -27.64 11.55
N SER A 155 11.15 -27.70 10.37
CA SER A 155 12.21 -26.79 9.96
C SER A 155 12.07 -26.48 8.46
N PRO A 156 12.44 -25.27 8.01
CA PRO A 156 12.53 -24.94 6.59
C PRO A 156 13.46 -25.91 5.84
N THR A 157 13.31 -25.97 4.51
CA THR A 157 14.23 -26.71 3.65
C THR A 157 15.64 -26.18 3.84
N LYS A 158 16.57 -27.04 4.23
CA LYS A 158 17.94 -26.64 4.53
C LYS A 158 18.55 -25.93 3.33
N ASP A 159 19.23 -24.82 3.60
CA ASP A 159 19.94 -24.00 2.59
C ASP A 159 19.01 -23.34 1.56
N SER A 160 17.70 -23.24 1.85
CA SER A 160 16.78 -22.35 1.13
C SER A 160 16.81 -20.93 1.67
N ILE A 161 16.33 -19.96 0.89
CA ILE A 161 16.15 -18.58 1.34
C ILE A 161 15.29 -18.47 2.60
N LEU A 162 14.25 -19.31 2.76
CA LEU A 162 13.43 -19.33 3.98
C LEU A 162 14.23 -19.78 5.21
N ASP A 163 15.08 -20.79 5.06
CA ASP A 163 15.97 -21.24 6.15
C ASP A 163 16.96 -20.15 6.55
N PHE A 164 17.46 -19.39 5.56
CA PHE A 164 18.30 -18.23 5.84
C PHE A 164 17.55 -17.12 6.56
N ILE A 165 16.33 -16.78 6.13
CA ILE A 165 15.49 -15.76 6.79
C ILE A 165 15.15 -16.18 8.23
N VAL A 166 14.80 -17.44 8.47
CA VAL A 166 14.36 -17.90 9.80
C VAL A 166 15.54 -17.98 10.77
N SER A 167 16.69 -18.50 10.33
CA SER A 167 17.75 -18.91 11.26
C SER A 167 19.17 -18.44 10.91
N ARG A 168 19.42 -17.91 9.72
CA ARG A 168 20.77 -17.57 9.24
C ARG A 168 20.78 -16.24 8.47
N PRO A 169 20.51 -15.11 9.13
CA PRO A 169 20.36 -13.81 8.46
C PRO A 169 21.58 -13.35 7.66
N ALA A 170 22.79 -13.68 8.13
CA ALA A 170 24.01 -13.41 7.38
C ALA A 170 24.00 -14.08 5.99
N GLN A 171 23.42 -15.28 5.90
CA GLN A 171 23.31 -16.00 4.64
C GLN A 171 22.17 -15.45 3.77
N ALA A 172 21.09 -14.93 4.37
CA ALA A 172 20.05 -14.21 3.62
C ALA A 172 20.64 -12.94 2.99
N GLY A 173 21.36 -12.13 3.78
CA GLY A 173 22.10 -10.97 3.28
C GLY A 173 23.09 -11.33 2.18
N ARG A 174 23.77 -12.49 2.28
CA ARG A 174 24.66 -12.98 1.23
C ARG A 174 23.93 -13.26 -0.08
N VAL A 175 22.87 -14.06 -0.06
CA VAL A 175 22.13 -14.42 -1.28
C VAL A 175 21.56 -13.18 -1.97
N LEU A 176 20.96 -12.28 -1.19
CA LEU A 176 20.38 -11.05 -1.72
C LEU A 176 21.45 -10.07 -2.25
N ALA A 177 22.58 -9.93 -1.56
CA ALA A 177 23.70 -9.12 -2.04
C ALA A 177 24.32 -9.70 -3.32
N ASP A 178 24.50 -11.03 -3.38
CA ASP A 178 25.02 -11.71 -4.56
C ASP A 178 24.06 -11.53 -5.75
N ARG A 179 22.74 -11.53 -5.52
CA ARG A 179 21.72 -11.25 -6.57
C ARG A 179 21.73 -9.80 -7.05
N LEU A 180 21.96 -8.84 -6.15
CA LEU A 180 22.07 -7.41 -6.45
C LEU A 180 23.44 -7.01 -7.04
N ASN A 181 24.42 -7.91 -7.05
CA ASN A 181 25.76 -7.63 -7.54
C ASN A 181 25.76 -7.31 -9.05
N PRO A 182 26.30 -6.18 -9.52
CA PRO A 182 26.34 -5.81 -10.94
C PRO A 182 26.97 -6.85 -11.89
N THR A 183 27.74 -7.79 -11.35
CA THR A 183 28.38 -8.88 -12.10
C THR A 183 27.59 -10.19 -12.07
N ASN A 184 26.36 -10.19 -11.55
CA ASN A 184 25.50 -11.38 -11.53
C ASN A 184 25.18 -11.85 -12.96
N THR A 185 25.12 -13.17 -13.16
CA THR A 185 24.85 -13.78 -14.46
C THR A 185 23.39 -13.63 -14.92
N GLU A 186 22.48 -13.40 -13.98
CA GLU A 186 21.05 -13.18 -14.20
C GLU A 186 20.71 -11.74 -13.80
N PRO A 187 20.79 -10.78 -14.72
CA PRO A 187 20.68 -9.37 -14.36
C PRO A 187 19.25 -8.97 -13.99
N LEU A 188 19.13 -8.14 -12.96
CA LEU A 188 17.88 -7.54 -12.50
C LEU A 188 17.58 -6.24 -13.25
N THR A 189 16.32 -6.08 -13.64
CA THR A 189 15.80 -4.81 -14.19
C THR A 189 14.68 -4.27 -13.30
N LEU A 190 14.65 -2.96 -13.06
CA LEU A 190 13.53 -2.28 -12.40
C LEU A 190 12.76 -1.47 -13.45
N VAL A 191 11.47 -1.75 -13.60
CA VAL A 191 10.58 -1.12 -14.59
C VAL A 191 9.51 -0.32 -13.86
N GLY A 192 9.41 0.96 -14.18
CA GLY A 192 8.46 1.89 -13.57
C GLY A 192 7.27 2.15 -14.47
N HIS A 193 6.08 2.06 -13.90
CA HIS A 193 4.79 2.31 -14.54
C HIS A 193 4.12 3.53 -13.90
N PRO A 194 4.37 4.74 -14.42
CA PRO A 194 3.88 5.96 -13.79
C PRO A 194 2.39 6.22 -14.05
N PHE A 195 1.79 5.60 -15.09
CA PHE A 195 0.37 5.73 -15.43
C PHE A 195 -0.15 7.18 -15.50
N LYS A 196 0.63 8.16 -15.98
CA LYS A 196 0.22 9.58 -15.91
C LYS A 196 -0.97 9.90 -16.81
N SER A 197 -1.06 9.20 -17.94
CA SER A 197 -2.08 9.42 -18.97
C SER A 197 -3.20 8.38 -18.93
N ALA A 198 -3.09 7.36 -18.07
CA ALA A 198 -4.09 6.30 -17.95
C ALA A 198 -5.32 6.82 -17.20
N ARG A 199 -6.52 6.46 -17.67
CA ARG A 199 -7.75 6.87 -17.00
C ARG A 199 -7.92 6.09 -15.69
N SER A 200 -8.48 6.75 -14.69
CA SER A 200 -8.72 6.16 -13.37
C SER A 200 -9.56 4.88 -13.42
N THR A 201 -10.49 4.79 -14.38
CA THR A 201 -11.32 3.60 -14.62
C THR A 201 -10.52 2.39 -15.08
N ASP A 202 -9.49 2.60 -15.89
CA ASP A 202 -8.63 1.55 -16.45
C ASP A 202 -7.65 1.02 -15.38
N LEU A 203 -7.34 1.87 -14.39
CA LEU A 203 -6.49 1.56 -13.24
C LEU A 203 -7.24 0.94 -12.07
N GLN A 204 -8.58 0.94 -12.09
CA GLN A 204 -9.39 0.40 -10.99
C GLN A 204 -9.11 -1.08 -10.69
N PRO A 205 -8.91 -1.98 -11.68
CA PRO A 205 -8.52 -3.36 -11.40
C PRO A 205 -7.19 -3.46 -10.63
N VAL A 206 -6.21 -2.60 -10.95
CA VAL A 206 -4.92 -2.53 -10.25
C VAL A 206 -5.11 -2.07 -8.80
N ALA A 207 -5.98 -1.08 -8.57
CA ALA A 207 -6.28 -0.55 -7.24
C ALA A 207 -7.07 -1.54 -6.37
N ASP A 208 -8.07 -2.21 -6.94
CA ASP A 208 -8.85 -3.26 -6.28
C ASP A 208 -7.95 -4.45 -5.92
N ALA A 209 -7.05 -4.80 -6.85
CA ALA A 209 -6.00 -5.78 -6.66
C ALA A 209 -4.82 -5.25 -5.82
N ARG A 210 -4.83 -3.98 -5.37
CA ARG A 210 -3.78 -3.31 -4.58
C ARG A 210 -2.34 -3.61 -5.04
N VAL A 211 -2.12 -3.71 -6.34
CA VAL A 211 -0.81 -4.08 -6.90
C VAL A 211 0.05 -2.85 -7.01
N ILE A 212 1.15 -2.81 -6.25
CA ILE A 212 2.11 -1.69 -6.31
C ILE A 212 3.47 -2.06 -6.88
N ALA A 213 3.86 -3.31 -6.70
CA ALA A 213 5.03 -3.92 -7.29
C ALA A 213 4.77 -5.41 -7.54
N PHE A 214 5.53 -5.99 -8.47
CA PHE A 214 5.56 -7.44 -8.71
C PHE A 214 6.83 -7.81 -9.48
N GLU A 215 7.30 -9.04 -9.30
CA GLU A 215 8.34 -9.63 -10.14
C GLU A 215 7.76 -10.35 -11.38
N ARG A 216 8.43 -10.21 -12.53
CA ARG A 216 8.19 -11.01 -13.74
C ARG A 216 9.46 -11.11 -14.57
N ASP A 217 9.89 -12.32 -14.91
CA ASP A 217 11.02 -12.59 -15.81
C ASP A 217 12.33 -11.88 -15.42
N HIS A 218 12.66 -11.86 -14.12
CA HIS A 218 13.80 -11.12 -13.54
C HIS A 218 13.68 -9.59 -13.63
N GLU A 219 12.48 -9.08 -13.90
CA GLU A 219 12.14 -7.67 -13.81
C GLU A 219 11.29 -7.43 -12.56
N ILE A 220 11.59 -6.38 -11.83
CA ILE A 220 10.68 -5.85 -10.81
C ILE A 220 9.91 -4.70 -11.45
N HIS A 221 8.60 -4.85 -11.57
CA HIS A 221 7.70 -3.80 -12.00
C HIS A 221 7.19 -3.05 -10.77
N ILE A 222 7.09 -1.71 -10.85
CA ILE A 222 6.64 -0.87 -9.73
C ILE A 222 5.83 0.33 -10.23
N ILE A 223 4.87 0.80 -9.43
CA ILE A 223 4.23 2.11 -9.58
C ILE A 223 5.05 3.15 -8.81
N PRO A 224 5.84 4.03 -9.47
CA PRO A 224 6.77 4.94 -8.78
C PRO A 224 6.09 5.94 -7.84
N GLY A 225 4.80 6.20 -8.05
CA GLY A 225 4.00 7.12 -7.24
C GLY A 225 3.97 6.77 -5.75
N ILE A 226 4.18 5.50 -5.40
CA ILE A 226 4.18 5.01 -4.01
C ILE A 226 5.26 5.66 -3.13
N SER A 227 6.37 6.10 -3.73
CA SER A 227 7.57 6.55 -3.01
C SER A 227 7.26 7.65 -1.97
N LYS A 228 6.37 8.58 -2.30
CA LYS A 228 6.00 9.67 -1.39
C LYS A 228 5.26 9.16 -0.16
N THR A 229 4.31 8.25 -0.34
CA THR A 229 3.54 7.66 0.75
C THR A 229 4.46 6.88 1.69
N LEU A 230 5.35 6.04 1.15
CA LEU A 230 6.31 5.28 1.96
C LEU A 230 7.27 6.20 2.73
N THR A 231 7.77 7.26 2.10
CA THR A 231 8.66 8.23 2.77
C THR A 231 7.96 8.92 3.95
N ASN A 232 6.68 9.28 3.79
CA ASN A 232 5.91 9.89 4.88
C ASN A 232 5.72 8.91 6.04
N TRP A 233 5.38 7.65 5.74
CA TRP A 233 5.23 6.62 6.76
C TRP A 233 6.56 6.32 7.47
N ASP A 234 7.69 6.26 6.77
CA ASP A 234 9.00 6.10 7.41
C ASP A 234 9.30 7.26 8.38
N ALA A 235 8.96 8.50 8.02
CA ALA A 235 9.18 9.67 8.87
C ALA A 235 8.25 9.70 10.11
N ASP A 236 7.00 9.24 9.97
CA ASP A 236 6.03 9.19 11.05
C ASP A 236 6.25 7.98 11.98
N ALA A 237 6.84 6.91 11.45
CA ALA A 237 7.03 5.63 12.12
C ALA A 237 8.39 5.46 12.81
N GLU A 238 9.19 6.53 12.99
CA GLU A 238 10.45 6.49 13.78
C GLU A 238 10.25 5.89 15.20
N ALA A 239 9.01 5.79 15.70
CA ALA A 239 8.66 5.16 16.98
C ALA A 239 7.97 3.77 16.89
N ALA A 240 7.68 3.26 15.69
CA ALA A 240 6.82 2.06 15.49
C ALA A 240 7.56 0.72 15.56
N GLY A 241 8.90 0.73 15.67
CA GLY A 241 9.73 -0.47 15.65
C GLY A 241 10.01 -0.97 14.23
N GLY A 242 11.08 -1.76 14.09
CA GLY A 242 11.61 -2.23 12.81
C GLY A 242 13.11 -1.96 12.70
N VAL A 243 13.69 -2.30 11.55
CA VAL A 243 15.09 -2.05 11.22
C VAL A 243 15.21 -0.61 10.70
N GLU A 244 15.82 0.27 11.50
CA GLU A 244 15.94 1.71 11.19
C GLU A 244 16.74 1.98 9.91
N GLN A 245 17.70 1.13 9.58
CA GLN A 245 18.59 1.31 8.43
C GLN A 245 17.92 1.01 7.09
N VAL A 246 16.76 0.36 7.10
CA VAL A 246 16.03 -0.05 5.89
C VAL A 246 14.81 0.84 5.78
N SER A 247 14.53 1.42 4.62
CA SER A 247 13.29 2.18 4.38
C SER A 247 12.13 1.25 3.99
N LEU A 248 10.90 1.75 4.01
CA LEU A 248 9.75 1.04 3.47
C LEU A 248 9.88 0.79 1.96
N PHE A 249 10.47 1.74 1.22
CA PHE A 249 10.75 1.54 -0.20
C PHE A 249 11.80 0.45 -0.43
N ASP A 250 12.86 0.41 0.39
CA ASP A 250 13.82 -0.70 0.38
C ASP A 250 13.13 -2.03 0.68
N THR A 251 12.23 -2.04 1.66
CA THR A 251 11.50 -3.25 2.08
C THR A 251 10.62 -3.78 0.96
N LEU A 252 9.93 -2.91 0.22
CA LEU A 252 9.14 -3.28 -0.95
C LEU A 252 10.01 -3.94 -2.03
N LEU A 253 11.15 -3.34 -2.36
CA LEU A 253 12.06 -3.92 -3.36
C LEU A 253 12.69 -5.23 -2.90
N LEU A 254 13.02 -5.34 -1.61
CA LEU A 254 13.56 -6.56 -1.01
C LEU A 254 12.51 -7.68 -0.98
N HIS A 255 11.23 -7.36 -0.78
CA HIS A 255 10.13 -8.32 -0.89
C HIS A 255 10.13 -8.95 -2.29
N GLU A 256 10.07 -8.12 -3.34
CA GLU A 256 10.06 -8.62 -4.72
C GLU A 256 11.34 -9.39 -5.07
N LEU A 257 12.50 -8.94 -4.57
CA LEU A 257 13.77 -9.64 -4.74
C LEU A 257 13.77 -11.02 -4.06
N VAL A 258 13.13 -11.17 -2.90
CA VAL A 258 13.00 -12.48 -2.24
C VAL A 258 12.03 -13.39 -3.00
N GLU A 259 10.93 -12.85 -3.55
CA GLU A 259 10.05 -13.64 -4.43
C GLU A 259 10.82 -14.16 -5.65
N LEU A 260 11.60 -13.28 -6.29
CA LEU A 260 12.49 -13.59 -7.41
C LEU A 260 13.45 -14.74 -7.06
N VAL A 261 14.24 -14.57 -5.99
CA VAL A 261 15.22 -15.57 -5.54
C VAL A 261 14.53 -16.89 -5.17
N SER A 262 13.34 -16.84 -4.56
CA SER A 262 12.59 -18.05 -4.22
C SER A 262 12.17 -18.84 -5.46
N ARG A 263 11.83 -18.16 -6.56
CA ARG A 263 11.49 -18.77 -7.85
C ARG A 263 12.73 -19.32 -8.55
N GLU A 264 13.87 -18.62 -8.49
CA GLU A 264 15.15 -19.10 -9.02
C GLU A 264 15.61 -20.38 -8.27
N GLU A 265 15.46 -20.41 -6.94
CA GLU A 265 15.77 -21.59 -6.12
C GLU A 265 14.84 -22.78 -6.41
N ASN A 266 13.54 -22.52 -6.62
CA ASN A 266 12.54 -23.54 -6.91
C ASN A 266 11.43 -23.03 -7.84
N PRO A 267 11.55 -23.23 -9.17
CA PRO A 267 10.57 -22.75 -10.15
C PRO A 267 9.18 -23.38 -10.01
N GLU A 268 9.08 -24.55 -9.37
CA GLU A 268 7.82 -25.27 -9.16
C GLU A 268 7.09 -24.82 -7.87
N LEU A 269 7.67 -23.86 -7.13
CA LEU A 269 7.07 -23.37 -5.91
C LEU A 269 5.83 -22.50 -6.24
N PRO A 270 4.65 -22.77 -5.65
CA PRO A 270 3.47 -21.97 -5.95
C PRO A 270 3.64 -20.50 -5.54
N PRO A 271 3.01 -19.53 -6.24
CA PRO A 271 3.19 -18.10 -5.94
C PRO A 271 2.85 -17.70 -4.50
N LEU A 272 1.84 -18.33 -3.88
CA LEU A 272 1.54 -18.09 -2.45
C LEU A 272 2.73 -18.44 -1.55
N HIS A 273 3.50 -19.48 -1.90
CA HIS A 273 4.61 -19.93 -1.07
C HIS A 273 5.81 -19.01 -1.21
N THR A 274 6.11 -18.51 -2.42
CA THR A 274 7.14 -17.47 -2.60
C THR A 274 6.75 -16.19 -1.85
N HIS A 275 5.47 -15.82 -1.90
CA HIS A 275 4.95 -14.67 -1.16
C HIS A 275 5.12 -14.82 0.36
N LEU A 276 4.77 -15.99 0.92
CA LEU A 276 4.96 -16.27 2.35
C LEU A 276 6.42 -16.10 2.78
N ILE A 277 7.38 -16.51 1.93
CA ILE A 277 8.82 -16.35 2.20
C ILE A 277 9.18 -14.86 2.19
N ALA A 278 8.79 -14.14 1.14
CA ALA A 278 9.08 -12.71 0.98
C ALA A 278 8.47 -11.87 2.10
N THR A 279 7.20 -12.10 2.44
CA THR A 279 6.53 -11.40 3.54
C THR A 279 7.14 -11.75 4.90
N SER A 280 7.73 -12.95 5.06
CA SER A 280 8.47 -13.27 6.28
C SER A 280 9.73 -12.42 6.44
N PHE A 281 10.44 -12.12 5.34
CA PHE A 281 11.59 -11.22 5.37
C PHE A 281 11.17 -9.76 5.58
N GLU A 282 10.18 -9.32 4.82
CA GLU A 282 9.55 -8.00 4.92
C GLU A 282 9.10 -7.67 6.35
N ARG A 283 8.30 -8.54 6.98
CA ARG A 283 7.83 -8.32 8.36
C ARG A 283 8.96 -8.38 9.38
N TYR A 284 10.05 -9.05 9.06
CA TYR A 284 11.26 -8.98 9.88
C TYR A 284 11.85 -7.57 9.90
N LEU A 285 11.86 -6.92 8.73
CA LEU A 285 12.43 -5.59 8.53
C LEU A 285 11.51 -4.48 9.05
N LYS A 286 10.20 -4.54 8.74
CA LYS A 286 9.26 -3.43 9.00
C LYS A 286 7.95 -3.85 9.66
N ALA A 287 7.86 -5.06 10.18
CA ALA A 287 6.60 -5.61 10.71
C ALA A 287 5.46 -5.43 9.69
N ASP A 288 4.27 -5.04 10.13
CA ASP A 288 3.13 -4.86 9.23
C ASP A 288 3.10 -3.45 8.58
N LEU A 289 4.11 -2.60 8.79
CA LEU A 289 4.06 -1.18 8.45
C LEU A 289 3.93 -0.91 6.95
N LEU A 290 4.65 -1.67 6.12
CA LEU A 290 4.55 -1.51 4.68
C LEU A 290 3.14 -1.84 4.18
N SER A 291 2.37 -2.66 4.91
CA SER A 291 1.03 -3.08 4.45
C SER A 291 0.05 -1.95 4.63
N VAL A 292 0.15 -1.32 5.80
CA VAL A 292 -0.58 -0.10 6.13
C VAL A 292 -0.21 1.04 5.18
N ALA A 293 1.07 1.21 4.85
CA ALA A 293 1.52 2.28 3.96
C ALA A 293 1.03 2.09 2.52
N VAL A 294 0.97 0.85 2.02
CA VAL A 294 0.39 0.57 0.70
C VAL A 294 -1.13 0.74 0.70
N GLU A 295 -1.82 0.33 1.79
CA GLU A 295 -3.25 0.60 1.92
C GLU A 295 -3.57 2.11 1.86
N ASP A 296 -2.76 2.92 2.55
CA ASP A 296 -2.87 4.38 2.56
C ASP A 296 -2.69 4.98 1.15
N PHE A 297 -1.76 4.45 0.35
CA PHE A 297 -1.59 4.88 -1.04
C PHE A 297 -2.85 4.69 -1.88
N PHE A 298 -3.54 3.56 -1.75
CA PHE A 298 -4.77 3.26 -2.49
C PHE A 298 -6.01 3.98 -1.95
N LEU A 299 -5.91 4.78 -0.89
CA LEU A 299 -7.01 5.67 -0.50
C LEU A 299 -7.21 6.82 -1.50
N ASP A 300 -6.12 7.29 -2.10
CA ASP A 300 -6.11 8.43 -3.02
C ASP A 300 -5.75 8.02 -4.47
N TRP A 301 -5.41 6.75 -4.71
CA TRP A 301 -5.08 6.20 -6.03
C TRP A 301 -6.13 5.17 -6.49
N PRO A 302 -6.60 5.19 -7.76
CA PRO A 302 -6.05 5.94 -8.89
C PRO A 302 -6.49 7.41 -8.92
N VAL A 303 -5.53 8.29 -9.20
CA VAL A 303 -5.79 9.71 -9.41
C VAL A 303 -6.40 9.90 -10.81
N LEU A 304 -7.27 10.89 -10.96
CA LEU A 304 -7.80 11.27 -12.28
C LEU A 304 -6.64 11.68 -13.21
N SER A 305 -6.69 11.21 -14.44
CA SER A 305 -5.82 11.71 -15.50
C SER A 305 -6.10 13.18 -15.80
N GLU A 306 -5.13 13.90 -16.37
CA GLU A 306 -5.33 15.31 -16.79
C GLU A 306 -6.54 15.47 -17.73
N ALA A 307 -6.79 14.46 -18.58
CA ALA A 307 -7.95 14.43 -19.46
C ALA A 307 -9.27 14.31 -18.69
N GLU A 308 -9.33 13.42 -17.68
CA GLU A 308 -10.52 13.28 -16.82
C GLU A 308 -10.76 14.52 -15.95
N GLU A 309 -9.70 15.15 -15.46
CA GLU A 309 -9.82 16.42 -14.73
C GLU A 309 -10.38 17.53 -15.62
N ALA A 310 -9.91 17.63 -16.87
CA ALA A 310 -10.41 18.60 -17.84
C ALA A 310 -11.89 18.34 -18.22
N GLU A 311 -12.25 17.08 -18.50
CA GLU A 311 -13.64 16.69 -18.80
C GLU A 311 -14.58 17.05 -17.63
N ARG A 312 -14.19 16.75 -16.38
CA ARG A 312 -14.99 17.12 -15.20
C ARG A 312 -15.09 18.62 -15.01
N TYR A 313 -14.03 19.37 -15.28
CA TYR A 313 -14.05 20.83 -15.19
C TYR A 313 -14.98 21.44 -16.25
N GLU A 314 -14.96 20.92 -17.48
CA GLU A 314 -15.89 21.34 -18.53
C GLU A 314 -17.34 21.00 -18.20
N GLU A 315 -17.60 19.82 -17.63
CA GLU A 315 -18.95 19.44 -17.17
C GLU A 315 -19.43 20.35 -16.04
N GLN A 316 -18.57 20.67 -15.06
CA GLN A 316 -18.89 21.62 -14.00
C GLN A 316 -19.20 23.01 -14.57
N LEU A 317 -18.41 23.48 -15.53
CA LEU A 317 -18.66 24.77 -16.19
C LEU A 317 -19.98 24.77 -16.96
N LYS A 318 -20.33 23.66 -17.63
CA LYS A 318 -21.64 23.51 -18.31
C LYS A 318 -22.80 23.57 -17.31
N VAL A 319 -22.67 22.88 -16.17
CA VAL A 319 -23.69 22.93 -15.10
C VAL A 319 -23.83 24.34 -14.55
N GLU A 320 -22.71 25.01 -14.23
CA GLU A 320 -22.72 26.40 -13.74
C GLU A 320 -23.33 27.37 -14.77
N MET A 321 -23.07 27.18 -16.07
CA MET A 321 -23.68 27.98 -17.13
C MET A 321 -25.20 27.77 -17.21
N VAL A 322 -25.67 26.52 -17.11
CA VAL A 322 -27.11 26.21 -17.10
C VAL A 322 -27.79 26.79 -15.85
N GLU A 323 -27.18 26.68 -14.68
CA GLU A 323 -27.68 27.29 -13.45
C GLU A 323 -27.72 28.82 -13.53
N ALA A 324 -26.68 29.45 -14.11
CA ALA A 324 -26.67 30.89 -14.35
C ALA A 324 -27.76 31.31 -15.34
N GLN A 325 -27.95 30.58 -16.43
CA GLN A 325 -29.03 30.84 -17.40
C GLN A 325 -30.42 30.70 -16.77
N ALA A 326 -30.64 29.70 -15.92
CA ALA A 326 -31.90 29.54 -15.20
C ALA A 326 -32.17 30.71 -14.22
N MET A 327 -31.14 31.18 -13.52
CA MET A 327 -31.24 32.35 -12.63
C MET A 327 -31.50 33.67 -13.38
N PHE A 328 -31.06 33.79 -14.63
CA PHE A 328 -31.36 34.96 -15.49
C PHE A 328 -32.73 34.85 -16.19
N ALA A 329 -33.25 33.64 -16.42
CA ALA A 329 -34.57 33.41 -17.01
C ALA A 329 -35.74 33.65 -16.02
N GLU A 330 -35.51 33.61 -14.70
CA GLU A 330 -36.51 33.97 -13.69
C GLU A 330 -36.64 35.49 -13.43
N GLU A 331 -35.81 36.33 -14.07
CA GLU A 331 -35.94 37.79 -14.05
C GLU A 331 -36.50 38.35 -15.39
N ASP A 332 -37.44 37.64 -16.03
CA ASP A 332 -38.28 38.29 -17.06
C ASP A 332 -39.32 39.20 -16.38
N ILE A 333 -39.10 40.49 -16.58
CA ILE A 333 -39.89 41.63 -16.13
C ILE A 333 -41.33 41.48 -16.63
N PRO A 334 -42.39 41.75 -15.83
CA PRO A 334 -43.75 41.76 -16.35
C PRO A 334 -43.89 42.83 -17.42
N ASP A 335 -44.09 42.39 -18.66
CA ASP A 335 -44.53 43.21 -19.78
C ASP A 335 -46.01 43.52 -19.58
N SER A 336 -46.31 44.74 -19.13
CA SER A 336 -47.56 45.42 -19.43
C SER A 336 -47.37 46.92 -19.28
N PHE A 337 -46.76 47.54 -20.30
CA PHE A 337 -47.23 48.83 -20.76
C PHE A 337 -48.52 48.55 -21.54
N ASP A 338 -49.67 48.80 -20.91
CA ASP A 338 -50.92 48.99 -21.63
C ASP A 338 -51.40 50.39 -21.24
N ASP A 339 -51.15 51.33 -22.15
CA ASP A 339 -51.75 52.65 -22.17
C ASP A 339 -53.14 52.47 -22.78
N GLU A 340 -54.21 52.58 -21.98
CA GLU A 340 -55.54 53.09 -22.36
C GLU A 340 -56.54 52.89 -21.20
N ASP A 341 -56.86 53.98 -20.49
CA ASP A 341 -58.23 54.38 -20.18
C ASP A 341 -58.20 55.69 -19.37
N GLU A 342 -58.53 56.76 -20.08
CA GLU A 342 -58.90 58.05 -19.51
C GLU A 342 -60.20 57.93 -18.66
N ASP A 343 -60.43 58.96 -17.84
CA ASP A 343 -61.72 59.32 -17.23
C ASP A 343 -62.17 58.64 -15.92
N ASN A 344 -61.59 59.09 -14.80
CA ASN A 344 -62.34 59.79 -13.74
C ASN A 344 -61.45 60.10 -12.53
N LEU A 345 -60.86 61.30 -12.49
CA LEU A 345 -60.46 61.92 -11.23
C LEU A 345 -60.80 63.42 -11.26
N PRO A 346 -61.53 63.94 -10.26
CA PRO A 346 -61.86 65.36 -10.21
C PRO A 346 -60.58 66.19 -10.08
N MET A 347 -60.47 67.26 -10.87
CA MET A 347 -59.41 68.24 -10.70
C MET A 347 -59.59 68.97 -9.37
N ASP A 348 -58.68 68.73 -8.43
CA ASP A 348 -58.52 69.59 -7.27
C ASP A 348 -57.84 70.90 -7.70
N ALA A 349 -58.46 72.01 -7.30
CA ALA A 349 -57.94 73.36 -7.44
C ALA A 349 -56.71 73.53 -6.54
N ASP A 350 -55.52 73.27 -7.07
CA ASP A 350 -54.23 73.92 -6.75
C ASP A 350 -53.09 73.10 -7.35
N GLY A 351 -52.71 73.43 -8.60
CA GLY A 351 -51.80 72.66 -9.44
C GLY A 351 -50.41 72.40 -8.85
N LYS A 352 -50.26 71.28 -8.13
CA LYS A 352 -48.96 70.66 -7.79
C LYS A 352 -48.99 69.14 -7.94
N ALA A 353 -48.09 68.61 -8.76
CA ALA A 353 -47.93 67.18 -8.98
C ALA A 353 -47.30 66.46 -7.76
N PRO A 354 -47.73 65.21 -7.45
CA PRO A 354 -47.17 64.44 -6.34
C PRO A 354 -45.79 63.85 -6.65
N VAL A 355 -44.88 63.95 -5.68
CA VAL A 355 -43.47 63.52 -5.76
C VAL A 355 -43.35 62.00 -5.58
N LYS A 356 -42.75 61.31 -6.57
CA LYS A 356 -42.39 59.89 -6.49
C LYS A 356 -41.31 59.64 -5.42
N LYS A 357 -41.59 58.75 -4.46
CA LYS A 357 -40.66 58.27 -3.42
C LYS A 357 -39.64 57.29 -4.03
N LYS A 358 -38.33 57.52 -3.79
CA LYS A 358 -37.24 56.61 -4.20
C LYS A 358 -37.18 55.36 -3.32
N VAL A 359 -37.24 54.17 -3.93
CA VAL A 359 -36.94 52.89 -3.27
C VAL A 359 -35.43 52.62 -3.35
N LYS A 360 -34.83 52.21 -2.22
CA LYS A 360 -33.39 51.94 -2.05
C LYS A 360 -32.98 50.59 -2.67
N LYS A 361 -31.92 50.59 -3.47
CA LYS A 361 -31.25 49.40 -4.03
C LYS A 361 -30.40 48.72 -2.95
N VAL A 362 -30.71 47.47 -2.59
CA VAL A 362 -29.92 46.65 -1.67
C VAL A 362 -28.85 45.91 -2.48
N VAL A 363 -27.57 46.22 -2.23
CA VAL A 363 -26.42 45.51 -2.81
C VAL A 363 -26.12 44.29 -1.93
N LYS A 364 -26.30 43.07 -2.43
CA LYS A 364 -25.82 41.85 -1.76
C LYS A 364 -24.34 41.60 -2.09
N LYS A 365 -23.53 41.50 -1.04
CA LYS A 365 -22.07 41.30 -1.05
C LYS A 365 -21.69 39.91 -1.57
N LYS A 366 -20.72 39.88 -2.50
CA LYS A 366 -19.88 38.71 -2.85
C LYS A 366 -19.16 38.19 -1.60
N ILE A 367 -19.34 36.91 -1.27
CA ILE A 367 -18.54 36.20 -0.27
C ILE A 367 -17.33 35.60 -1.00
N VAL A 368 -16.15 36.15 -0.74
CA VAL A 368 -14.85 35.59 -1.18
C VAL A 368 -14.39 34.61 -0.11
N LYS A 369 -14.27 33.31 -0.44
CA LYS A 369 -13.64 32.31 0.45
C LYS A 369 -12.14 32.60 0.55
N LYS A 370 -11.68 32.90 1.77
CA LYS A 370 -10.25 33.13 2.11
C LYS A 370 -9.51 31.79 2.19
N LYS A 371 -8.40 31.69 1.45
CA LYS A 371 -7.33 30.68 1.64
C LYS A 371 -6.77 30.76 3.07
N VAL A 372 -6.73 29.63 3.77
CA VAL A 372 -6.00 29.48 5.03
C VAL A 372 -4.56 29.09 4.70
N VAL A 373 -3.61 29.96 5.07
CA VAL A 373 -2.17 29.69 5.04
C VAL A 373 -1.75 29.29 6.45
N VAL A 374 -1.35 28.03 6.65
CA VAL A 374 -0.79 27.56 7.92
C VAL A 374 0.68 27.97 7.99
N LYS A 375 1.02 28.87 8.92
CA LYS A 375 2.40 29.26 9.22
C LYS A 375 3.04 28.28 10.21
N LYS A 376 4.15 27.67 9.77
CA LYS A 376 5.15 26.94 10.57
C LYS A 376 5.61 27.79 11.77
N LYS A 377 5.54 27.27 13.00
CA LYS A 377 6.13 27.88 14.20
C LYS A 377 7.45 27.17 14.53
N VAL A 378 8.54 27.92 14.39
CA VAL A 378 9.89 27.59 14.84
C VAL A 378 9.93 27.69 16.36
N VAL A 379 10.36 26.64 17.07
CA VAL A 379 10.72 26.71 18.49
C VAL A 379 12.24 26.85 18.60
N LYS A 380 12.67 28.00 19.11
CA LYS A 380 14.07 28.28 19.48
C LYS A 380 14.40 27.61 20.82
N LYS A 381 15.54 26.92 20.83
CA LYS A 381 16.37 26.56 22.00
C LYS A 381 16.36 27.65 23.09
N LYS A 382 16.14 27.25 24.34
CA LYS A 382 16.68 27.93 25.51
C LYS A 382 17.69 27.02 26.19
N LYS A 383 18.84 27.62 26.49
CA LYS A 383 19.95 27.10 27.30
C LYS A 383 19.45 26.74 28.70
N GLU A 384 19.91 25.60 29.20
CA GLU A 384 20.71 25.51 30.44
C GLU A 384 21.80 24.46 30.22
#